data_AF-A0A0S1Y813-F1
#
_entry.id   AF-A0A0S1Y813-F1
#
_cell.length_a   1.000
_cell.length_b   1.000
_cell.length_c   1.000
_cell.angle_alpha   90.00
_cell.angle_beta   90.00
_cell.angle_gamma   90.00
#
_symmetry.space_group_name_H-M   'P 1'
#
loop_
_entity.id
_entity.type
_entity.pdbx_description
1 polymer ?
#
loop_
_entity_poly.entity_id
_entity_poly.type
_entity_poly.pdbx_seq_one_letter_code
_entity_poly.pdbx_strand_id
1 'polypeptide(L)'
;MPRKRATAVPAPTESRPVIPYDVYAAARFFLGTGRSQEEVLARIDMTPAQWAALTKAYEWLGSSVPIYRDYFDGASDEAIMAMLLGPRWAIPEGQELTLDGLTYHVERAAWKKPHIGPYADAPWEAHFIAAHPDMTRCYYSHDGERVYFLGQALADRDGKPLDMDPASFQWLGGRWVADTRHVYGQGQLGAARPQYYWYVVDGADRASFEALNLRYARDAHHAYYITGKTIRSKQTSSFEIVPELRLNYRDVTQDPLVKVSVFARDLDYVYFYGARLRGADPATFRILGGGYSRDATQAWYHDAKRLIEGADAATFRVPVPGEPSPRMRDCATDRLRCYSEGKPQDPAASFDDWRPFFEFRTELKDWWWHEEARNR
;
A
#
# COMPACT_ATOMS: atom_id res chain seq x y z
N MET A 1 -17.38 41.99 -43.59
CA MET A 1 -16.46 40.98 -44.14
C MET A 1 -16.15 39.95 -43.06
N PRO A 2 -16.76 38.75 -43.08
CA PRO A 2 -16.43 37.73 -42.08
C PRO A 2 -15.10 37.07 -42.46
N ARG A 3 -14.17 36.99 -41.49
CA ARG A 3 -12.90 36.27 -41.63
C ARG A 3 -13.19 34.77 -41.71
N LYS A 4 -12.85 34.14 -42.84
CA LYS A 4 -12.80 32.67 -42.96
C LYS A 4 -11.85 32.13 -41.89
N ARG A 5 -12.36 31.27 -40.99
CA ARG A 5 -11.51 30.39 -40.19
C ARG A 5 -10.78 29.48 -41.16
N ALA A 6 -9.45 29.52 -41.13
CA ALA A 6 -8.63 28.50 -41.75
C ALA A 6 -8.99 27.16 -41.10
N THR A 7 -9.52 26.23 -41.89
CA THR A 7 -9.62 24.83 -41.53
C THR A 7 -8.22 24.33 -41.23
N ALA A 8 -7.93 24.05 -39.97
CA ALA A 8 -6.74 23.30 -39.59
C ALA A 8 -6.79 21.96 -40.31
N VAL A 9 -5.77 21.69 -41.12
CA VAL A 9 -5.52 20.36 -41.67
C VAL A 9 -5.40 19.42 -40.47
N PRO A 10 -6.16 18.31 -40.39
CA PRO A 10 -5.95 17.33 -39.34
C PRO A 10 -4.50 16.86 -39.46
N ALA A 11 -3.75 16.93 -38.36
CA ALA A 11 -2.43 16.33 -38.30
C ALA A 11 -2.54 14.88 -38.79
N PRO A 12 -1.61 14.38 -39.63
CA PRO A 12 -1.64 12.99 -40.04
C PRO A 12 -1.73 12.13 -38.78
N THR A 13 -2.70 11.22 -38.76
CA THR A 13 -2.88 10.28 -37.65
C THR A 13 -1.57 9.51 -37.53
N GLU A 14 -0.75 9.82 -36.53
CA GLU A 14 0.46 9.06 -36.25
C GLU A 14 0.06 7.58 -36.15
N SER A 15 0.82 6.71 -36.81
CA SER A 15 0.59 5.27 -36.73
C SER A 15 0.57 4.83 -35.26
N ARG A 16 -0.34 3.90 -34.93
CA ARG A 16 -0.48 3.30 -33.59
C ARG A 16 0.16 1.91 -33.62
N PRO A 17 1.50 1.79 -33.54
CA PRO A 17 2.16 0.50 -33.59
C PRO A 17 1.72 -0.37 -32.42
N VAL A 18 1.48 -1.65 -32.69
CA VAL A 18 1.20 -2.67 -31.67
C VAL A 18 2.38 -3.62 -31.65
N ILE A 19 2.92 -3.91 -30.47
CA ILE A 19 4.02 -4.85 -30.28
C ILE A 19 3.59 -5.97 -29.30
N PRO A 20 4.22 -7.15 -29.36
CA PRO A 20 3.99 -8.19 -28.37
C PRO A 20 4.21 -7.66 -26.94
N TYR A 21 3.37 -8.10 -26.01
CA TYR A 21 3.37 -7.53 -24.65
C TYR A 21 4.64 -7.88 -23.85
N ASP A 22 5.29 -9.01 -24.15
CA ASP A 22 6.58 -9.38 -23.56
C ASP A 22 7.71 -8.43 -24.00
N VAL A 23 7.70 -7.99 -25.26
CA VAL A 23 8.64 -6.98 -25.79
C VAL A 23 8.38 -5.63 -25.12
N TYR A 24 7.12 -5.22 -24.96
CA TYR A 24 6.76 -4.02 -24.20
C TYR A 24 7.24 -4.09 -22.75
N ALA A 25 7.01 -5.21 -22.07
CA ALA A 25 7.42 -5.41 -20.68
C ALA A 25 8.96 -5.39 -20.53
N ALA A 26 9.69 -5.99 -21.47
CA ALA A 26 11.15 -5.91 -21.53
C ALA A 26 11.65 -4.47 -21.75
N ALA A 27 11.05 -3.74 -22.70
CA ALA A 27 11.37 -2.33 -22.94
C ALA A 27 11.17 -1.48 -21.68
N ARG A 28 10.01 -1.62 -21.00
CA ARG A 28 9.75 -0.96 -19.71
C ARG A 28 10.77 -1.33 -18.64
N PHE A 29 11.22 -2.57 -18.61
CA PHE A 29 12.20 -3.03 -17.64
C PHE A 29 13.57 -2.38 -17.85
N PHE A 30 14.04 -2.28 -19.10
CA PHE A 30 15.29 -1.58 -19.42
C PHE A 30 15.20 -0.07 -19.14
N LEU A 31 14.08 0.58 -19.51
CA LEU A 31 13.84 1.98 -19.11
C LEU A 31 13.83 2.13 -17.59
N GLY A 32 13.24 1.16 -16.89
CA GLY A 32 13.18 1.09 -15.43
C GLY A 32 14.51 0.78 -14.73
N THR A 33 15.56 0.47 -15.48
CA THR A 33 16.93 0.24 -14.99
C THR A 33 17.90 1.32 -15.46
N GLY A 34 17.38 2.52 -15.76
CA GLY A 34 18.18 3.70 -16.06
C GLY A 34 18.68 3.82 -17.50
N ARG A 35 18.30 2.90 -18.40
CA ARG A 35 18.65 2.99 -19.83
C ARG A 35 17.91 4.15 -20.51
N SER A 36 18.55 4.77 -21.48
CA SER A 36 17.96 5.92 -22.16
C SER A 36 16.77 5.50 -23.03
N GLN A 37 15.79 6.40 -23.15
CA GLN A 37 14.62 6.15 -23.98
C GLN A 37 15.00 6.00 -25.46
N GLU A 38 16.03 6.71 -25.92
CA GLU A 38 16.54 6.60 -27.29
C GLU A 38 17.07 5.20 -27.59
N GLU A 39 17.96 4.66 -26.75
CA GLU A 39 18.55 3.33 -26.95
C GLU A 39 17.50 2.22 -26.93
N VAL A 40 16.55 2.29 -25.98
CA VAL A 40 15.53 1.25 -25.81
C VAL A 40 14.53 1.26 -26.96
N LEU A 41 14.07 2.45 -27.37
CA LEU A 41 13.05 2.57 -28.41
C LEU A 41 13.60 2.35 -29.83
N ALA A 42 14.87 2.66 -30.08
CA ALA A 42 15.52 2.39 -31.36
C ALA A 42 15.47 0.91 -31.74
N ARG A 43 15.58 0.00 -30.76
CA ARG A 43 15.52 -1.45 -30.99
C ARG A 43 14.14 -1.96 -31.42
N ILE A 44 13.07 -1.20 -31.16
CA ILE A 44 11.69 -1.55 -31.52
C ILE A 44 11.08 -0.61 -32.56
N ASP A 45 11.90 0.23 -33.19
CA ASP A 45 11.51 1.20 -34.22
C ASP A 45 10.32 2.09 -33.80
N MET A 46 10.37 2.61 -32.57
CA MET A 46 9.32 3.47 -32.01
C MET A 46 9.82 4.87 -31.68
N THR A 47 8.97 5.87 -31.93
CA THR A 47 9.21 7.24 -31.43
C THR A 47 8.76 7.38 -29.96
N PRO A 48 9.25 8.38 -29.22
CA PRO A 48 8.77 8.68 -27.87
C PRO A 48 7.26 8.94 -27.81
N ALA A 49 6.67 9.55 -28.84
CA ALA A 49 5.23 9.83 -28.92
C ALA A 49 4.41 8.53 -29.08
N GLN A 50 4.84 7.64 -29.98
CA GLN A 50 4.24 6.33 -30.15
C GLN A 50 4.34 5.49 -28.86
N TRP A 51 5.50 5.51 -28.20
CA TRP A 51 5.71 4.82 -26.93
C TRP A 51 4.79 5.34 -25.82
N ALA A 52 4.63 6.66 -25.69
CA ALA A 52 3.73 7.25 -24.72
C ALA A 52 2.27 6.87 -24.97
N ALA A 53 1.83 6.90 -26.24
CA ALA A 53 0.48 6.51 -26.62
C ALA A 53 0.22 5.01 -26.35
N LEU A 54 1.19 4.15 -26.69
CA LEU A 54 1.13 2.71 -26.42
C LEU A 54 1.07 2.43 -24.92
N THR A 55 1.97 3.05 -24.14
CA THR A 55 2.05 2.89 -22.68
C THR A 55 0.72 3.24 -22.01
N LYS A 56 0.09 4.35 -22.46
CA LYS A 56 -1.22 4.76 -21.95
C LYS A 56 -2.31 3.72 -22.21
N ALA A 57 -2.25 2.98 -23.31
CA ALA A 57 -3.18 1.88 -23.56
C ALA A 57 -2.80 0.64 -22.73
N TYR A 58 -1.52 0.27 -22.73
CA TYR A 58 -1.04 -0.99 -22.15
C TYR A 58 -1.15 -1.01 -20.61
N GLU A 59 -1.02 0.13 -19.96
CA GLU A 59 -1.22 0.25 -18.51
C GLU A 59 -2.66 -0.05 -18.07
N TRP A 60 -3.64 0.09 -18.97
CA TRP A 60 -5.06 -0.12 -18.66
C TRP A 60 -5.61 -1.45 -19.18
N LEU A 61 -4.79 -2.27 -19.85
CA LEU A 61 -5.18 -3.61 -20.31
C LEU A 61 -5.74 -4.44 -19.15
N GLY A 62 -6.87 -5.11 -19.40
CA GLY A 62 -7.54 -5.97 -18.41
C GLY A 62 -8.23 -5.21 -17.27
N SER A 63 -8.16 -3.88 -17.22
CA SER A 63 -8.87 -3.09 -16.21
C SER A 63 -10.38 -3.02 -16.49
N SER A 64 -11.17 -2.76 -15.44
CA SER A 64 -12.63 -2.56 -15.55
C SER A 64 -13.03 -1.31 -16.33
N VAL A 65 -12.08 -0.41 -16.62
CA VAL A 65 -12.30 0.81 -17.39
C VAL A 65 -11.61 0.63 -18.76
N PRO A 66 -12.35 0.29 -19.83
CA PRO A 66 -11.77 -0.19 -21.09
C PRO A 66 -11.21 0.92 -21.99
N ILE A 67 -10.54 1.93 -21.42
CA ILE A 67 -10.00 3.08 -22.18
C ILE A 67 -8.96 2.66 -23.22
N TYR A 68 -8.32 1.52 -23.00
CA TYR A 68 -7.30 0.98 -23.89
C TYR A 68 -7.90 0.57 -25.25
N ARG A 69 -9.19 0.22 -25.33
CA ARG A 69 -9.85 -0.20 -26.57
C ARG A 69 -9.83 0.87 -27.64
N ASP A 70 -9.82 2.15 -27.27
CA ASP A 70 -9.70 3.27 -28.21
C ASP A 70 -8.40 3.23 -29.01
N TYR A 71 -7.32 2.68 -28.41
CA TYR A 71 -6.04 2.50 -29.09
C TYR A 71 -6.11 1.36 -30.13
N PHE A 72 -6.93 0.34 -29.85
CA PHE A 72 -7.13 -0.85 -30.69
C PHE A 72 -8.41 -0.76 -31.53
N ASP A 73 -8.88 0.44 -31.85
CA ASP A 73 -10.04 0.71 -32.71
C ASP A 73 -11.32 -0.04 -32.27
N GLY A 74 -11.51 -0.22 -30.96
CA GLY A 74 -12.69 -0.88 -30.38
C GLY A 74 -12.67 -2.41 -30.43
N ALA A 75 -11.51 -3.03 -30.70
CA ALA A 75 -11.36 -4.48 -30.73
C ALA A 75 -11.80 -5.16 -29.41
N SER A 76 -12.25 -6.42 -29.51
CA SER A 76 -12.58 -7.24 -28.34
C SER A 76 -11.33 -7.65 -27.57
N ASP A 77 -11.49 -8.04 -26.31
CA ASP A 77 -10.37 -8.42 -25.45
C ASP A 77 -9.65 -9.66 -26.00
N GLU A 78 -10.36 -10.58 -26.64
CA GLU A 78 -9.79 -11.76 -27.30
C GLU A 78 -8.94 -11.37 -28.52
N ALA A 79 -9.43 -10.43 -29.33
CA ALA A 79 -8.68 -9.93 -30.49
C ALA A 79 -7.43 -9.16 -30.04
N ILE A 80 -7.55 -8.33 -29.01
CA ILE A 80 -6.42 -7.62 -28.41
C ILE A 80 -5.40 -8.62 -27.86
N MET A 81 -5.84 -9.59 -27.08
CA MET A 81 -4.96 -10.62 -26.54
C MET A 81 -4.23 -11.39 -27.65
N ALA A 82 -4.90 -11.74 -28.74
CA ALA A 82 -4.27 -12.41 -29.89
C ALA A 82 -3.18 -11.56 -30.56
N MET A 83 -3.35 -10.22 -30.59
CA MET A 83 -2.31 -9.30 -31.09
C MET A 83 -1.11 -9.18 -30.13
N LEU A 84 -1.35 -9.31 -28.82
CA LEU A 84 -0.35 -9.12 -27.77
C LEU A 84 0.44 -10.38 -27.43
N LEU A 85 -0.14 -11.56 -27.67
CA LEU A 85 0.50 -12.85 -27.48
C LEU A 85 1.59 -13.05 -28.53
N GLY A 86 2.86 -12.96 -28.09
CA GLY A 86 3.99 -13.33 -28.92
C GLY A 86 4.08 -14.85 -29.14
N PRO A 87 4.82 -15.32 -30.16
CA PRO A 87 4.97 -16.75 -30.48
C PRO A 87 5.65 -17.58 -29.38
N ARG A 88 6.15 -16.93 -28.32
CA ARG A 88 6.90 -17.53 -27.20
C ARG A 88 6.01 -17.87 -26.01
N TRP A 89 4.75 -17.46 -26.03
CA TRP A 89 3.81 -17.61 -24.93
C TRP A 89 2.71 -18.58 -25.32
N ALA A 90 2.69 -19.75 -24.67
CA ALA A 90 1.59 -20.69 -24.76
C ALA A 90 0.69 -20.52 -23.53
N ILE A 91 -0.61 -20.55 -23.74
CA ILE A 91 -1.59 -20.60 -22.65
C ILE A 91 -1.46 -21.98 -21.99
N PRO A 92 -1.21 -22.08 -20.67
CA PRO A 92 -1.18 -23.37 -19.98
C PRO A 92 -2.50 -24.11 -20.17
N GLU A 93 -2.43 -25.42 -20.41
CA GLU A 93 -3.61 -26.25 -20.69
C GLU A 93 -4.62 -26.17 -19.53
N GLY A 94 -5.88 -25.84 -19.85
CA GLY A 94 -6.96 -25.70 -18.87
C GLY A 94 -7.06 -24.35 -18.16
N GLN A 95 -6.24 -23.35 -18.51
CA GLN A 95 -6.38 -21.98 -18.01
C GLN A 95 -7.05 -21.06 -19.04
N GLU A 96 -8.03 -20.29 -18.60
CA GLU A 96 -8.54 -19.14 -19.36
C GLU A 96 -7.58 -17.97 -19.17
N LEU A 97 -6.97 -17.49 -20.27
CA LEU A 97 -6.10 -16.32 -20.21
C LEU A 97 -6.97 -15.07 -20.43
N THR A 98 -7.06 -14.23 -19.42
CA THR A 98 -7.65 -12.89 -19.53
C THR A 98 -6.56 -11.87 -19.86
N LEU A 99 -6.92 -10.67 -20.34
CA LEU A 99 -5.95 -9.59 -20.50
C LEU A 99 -5.26 -9.25 -19.18
N ASP A 100 -5.97 -9.29 -18.05
CA ASP A 100 -5.39 -9.08 -16.72
C ASP A 100 -4.34 -10.17 -16.39
N GLY A 101 -4.70 -11.44 -16.62
CA GLY A 101 -3.78 -12.57 -16.46
C GLY A 101 -2.54 -12.46 -17.35
N LEU A 102 -2.71 -12.07 -18.62
CA LEU A 102 -1.60 -11.80 -19.54
C LEU A 102 -0.66 -10.74 -18.95
N THR A 103 -1.19 -9.58 -18.54
CA THR A 103 -0.35 -8.51 -17.99
C THR A 103 0.44 -8.97 -16.77
N TYR A 104 -0.24 -9.66 -15.84
CA TYR A 104 0.37 -10.13 -14.61
C TYR A 104 1.48 -11.18 -14.84
N HIS A 105 1.22 -12.19 -15.68
CA HIS A 105 2.16 -13.29 -15.88
C HIS A 105 3.32 -12.91 -16.79
N VAL A 106 3.05 -12.18 -17.87
CA VAL A 106 4.06 -11.81 -18.86
C VAL A 106 5.00 -10.74 -18.32
N GLU A 107 4.52 -9.71 -17.61
CA GLU A 107 5.41 -8.70 -17.00
C GLU A 107 6.40 -9.37 -16.05
N ARG A 108 5.93 -10.25 -15.17
CA ARG A 108 6.79 -10.92 -14.18
C ARG A 108 7.85 -11.82 -14.81
N ALA A 109 7.54 -12.48 -15.92
CA ALA A 109 8.52 -13.30 -16.61
C ALA A 109 9.52 -12.45 -17.40
N ALA A 110 9.04 -11.38 -18.05
CA ALA A 110 9.90 -10.44 -18.76
C ALA A 110 10.87 -9.77 -17.79
N TRP A 111 10.46 -9.39 -16.57
CA TRP A 111 11.39 -8.85 -15.56
C TRP A 111 12.48 -9.85 -15.18
N LYS A 112 12.14 -11.13 -15.05
CA LYS A 112 13.11 -12.19 -14.70
C LYS A 112 14.06 -12.53 -15.84
N LYS A 113 13.63 -12.35 -17.08
CA LYS A 113 14.41 -12.65 -18.30
C LYS A 113 14.15 -11.56 -19.34
N PRO A 114 14.72 -10.35 -19.20
CA PRO A 114 14.35 -9.21 -20.04
C PRO A 114 14.95 -9.23 -21.45
N HIS A 115 15.97 -10.04 -21.69
CA HIS A 115 16.62 -10.20 -22.99
C HIS A 115 15.76 -11.05 -23.93
N ILE A 116 14.68 -10.46 -24.43
CA ILE A 116 13.67 -11.10 -25.27
C ILE A 116 13.51 -10.34 -26.58
N GLY A 117 13.39 -11.08 -27.69
CA GLY A 117 13.10 -10.50 -29.00
C GLY A 117 14.13 -9.46 -29.44
N PRO A 118 13.75 -8.22 -29.77
CA PRO A 118 14.68 -7.16 -30.17
C PRO A 118 15.75 -6.79 -29.12
N TYR A 119 15.60 -7.26 -27.88
CA TYR A 119 16.55 -7.09 -26.79
C TYR A 119 17.38 -8.35 -26.49
N ALA A 120 17.23 -9.44 -27.25
CA ALA A 120 17.89 -10.71 -26.96
C ALA A 120 19.43 -10.62 -26.99
N ASP A 121 19.98 -9.76 -27.82
CA ASP A 121 21.42 -9.49 -27.98
C ASP A 121 21.85 -8.15 -27.35
N ALA A 122 20.97 -7.51 -26.57
CA ALA A 122 21.32 -6.27 -25.89
C ALA A 122 22.45 -6.55 -24.86
N PRO A 123 23.54 -5.77 -24.86
CA PRO A 123 24.64 -5.97 -23.91
C PRO A 123 24.34 -5.32 -22.54
N TRP A 124 23.07 -5.11 -22.21
CA TRP A 124 22.65 -4.31 -21.07
C TRP A 124 22.49 -5.17 -19.84
N GLU A 125 23.30 -4.90 -18.82
CA GLU A 125 23.10 -5.50 -17.52
C GLU A 125 21.82 -4.94 -16.89
N ALA A 126 20.89 -5.84 -16.54
CA ALA A 126 19.60 -5.51 -15.95
C ALA A 126 19.03 -6.74 -15.24
N HIS A 127 18.87 -6.64 -13.92
CA HIS A 127 18.50 -7.74 -13.05
C HIS A 127 17.29 -7.36 -12.21
N PHE A 128 16.29 -8.23 -12.19
CA PHE A 128 15.14 -8.11 -11.30
C PHE A 128 15.51 -8.65 -9.92
N ILE A 129 15.24 -7.88 -8.87
CA ILE A 129 15.50 -8.28 -7.49
C ILE A 129 14.23 -8.86 -6.87
N ALA A 130 13.20 -8.02 -6.72
CA ALA A 130 11.97 -8.41 -6.06
C ALA A 130 10.80 -7.51 -6.50
N ALA A 131 9.62 -8.10 -6.61
CA ALA A 131 8.38 -7.34 -6.72
C ALA A 131 8.06 -6.76 -5.35
N HIS A 132 7.58 -5.52 -5.32
CA HIS A 132 7.05 -4.94 -4.09
C HIS A 132 5.75 -5.68 -3.75
N PRO A 133 5.64 -6.39 -2.62
CA PRO A 133 4.46 -7.21 -2.33
C PRO A 133 3.17 -6.40 -2.18
N ASP A 134 3.32 -5.11 -1.91
CA ASP A 134 2.22 -4.23 -1.53
C ASP A 134 1.86 -3.25 -2.65
N MET A 135 2.65 -3.21 -3.73
CA MET A 135 2.43 -2.37 -4.90
C MET A 135 2.58 -3.26 -6.15
N THR A 136 1.45 -3.70 -6.68
CA THR A 136 1.32 -4.81 -7.66
C THR A 136 2.09 -4.66 -8.97
N ARG A 137 2.60 -3.46 -9.28
CA ARG A 137 3.41 -3.16 -10.47
C ARG A 137 4.74 -2.44 -10.17
N CYS A 138 5.16 -2.46 -8.91
CA CYS A 138 6.43 -1.88 -8.49
C CYS A 138 7.41 -2.99 -8.16
N TYR A 139 8.67 -2.77 -8.48
CA TYR A 139 9.74 -3.72 -8.23
C TYR A 139 11.04 -2.99 -7.99
N TYR A 140 11.97 -3.72 -7.38
CA TYR A 140 13.37 -3.37 -7.30
C TYR A 140 14.12 -4.10 -8.40
N SER A 141 15.03 -3.38 -9.07
CA SER A 141 15.93 -3.91 -10.09
C SER A 141 17.30 -3.25 -9.96
N HIS A 142 18.33 -3.80 -10.62
CA HIS A 142 19.63 -3.16 -10.74
C HIS A 142 20.23 -3.32 -12.13
N ASP A 143 21.13 -2.42 -12.50
CA ASP A 143 21.93 -2.49 -13.74
C ASP A 143 23.37 -2.95 -13.50
N GLY A 144 23.66 -3.43 -12.28
CA GLY A 144 25.00 -3.83 -11.84
C GLY A 144 25.76 -2.72 -11.11
N GLU A 145 25.39 -1.45 -11.33
CA GLU A 145 25.99 -0.29 -10.68
C GLU A 145 25.05 0.37 -9.67
N ARG A 146 23.76 0.40 -9.97
CA ARG A 146 22.73 1.10 -9.19
C ARG A 146 21.50 0.23 -9.01
N VAL A 147 20.83 0.43 -7.88
CA VAL A 147 19.51 -0.14 -7.61
C VAL A 147 18.45 0.89 -8.01
N TYR A 148 17.34 0.41 -8.58
CA TYR A 148 16.22 1.22 -9.04
C TYR A 148 14.92 0.79 -8.36
N PHE A 149 14.03 1.76 -8.14
CA PHE A 149 12.64 1.57 -7.77
C PHE A 149 11.78 2.53 -8.60
N LEU A 150 10.74 2.03 -9.27
CA LEU A 150 9.91 2.83 -10.19
C LEU A 150 10.72 3.55 -11.28
N GLY A 151 11.81 2.93 -11.75
CA GLY A 151 12.69 3.54 -12.76
C GLY A 151 13.60 4.66 -12.25
N GLN A 152 13.59 4.92 -10.95
CA GLN A 152 14.46 5.92 -10.33
C GLN A 152 15.54 5.23 -9.52
N ALA A 153 16.80 5.64 -9.71
CA ALA A 153 17.91 5.16 -8.90
C ALA A 153 17.66 5.52 -7.43
N LEU A 154 17.94 4.58 -6.52
CA LEU A 154 17.75 4.79 -5.10
C LEU A 154 18.68 5.90 -4.62
N ALA A 155 18.10 6.85 -3.91
CA ALA A 155 18.79 8.02 -3.39
C ALA A 155 18.25 8.39 -2.01
N ASP A 156 19.05 9.15 -1.28
CA ASP A 156 18.64 9.74 -0.01
C ASP A 156 17.62 10.87 -0.20
N ARG A 157 17.23 11.48 0.93
CA ARG A 157 16.21 12.54 0.96
C ARG A 157 16.57 13.75 0.11
N ASP A 158 17.86 14.01 -0.10
CA ASP A 158 18.37 15.15 -0.85
C ASP A 158 18.68 14.78 -2.32
N GLY A 159 18.34 13.54 -2.73
CA GLY A 159 18.59 13.03 -4.08
C GLY A 159 20.02 12.55 -4.29
N LYS A 160 20.82 12.39 -3.23
CA LYS A 160 22.19 11.89 -3.34
C LYS A 160 22.17 10.36 -3.42
N PRO A 161 22.97 9.76 -4.33
CA PRO A 161 23.10 8.31 -4.40
C PRO A 161 23.58 7.70 -3.07
N LEU A 162 22.98 6.56 -2.71
CA LEU A 162 23.43 5.76 -1.57
C LEU A 162 24.49 4.77 -2.04
N ASP A 163 25.49 4.53 -1.20
CA ASP A 163 26.46 3.47 -1.42
C ASP A 163 25.79 2.12 -1.09
N MET A 164 25.21 1.51 -2.11
CA MET A 164 24.51 0.23 -2.06
C MET A 164 25.30 -0.80 -2.87
N ASP A 165 25.39 -2.02 -2.38
CA ASP A 165 25.84 -3.16 -3.18
C ASP A 165 24.65 -3.77 -3.95
N PRO A 166 24.54 -3.56 -5.29
CA PRO A 166 23.37 -4.02 -6.04
C PRO A 166 23.28 -5.55 -6.12
N ALA A 167 24.43 -6.25 -6.16
CA ALA A 167 24.49 -7.69 -6.36
C ALA A 167 23.96 -8.49 -5.16
N SER A 168 24.01 -7.90 -3.96
CA SER A 168 23.46 -8.50 -2.74
C SER A 168 22.18 -7.84 -2.25
N PHE A 169 21.63 -6.90 -3.03
CA PHE A 169 20.42 -6.19 -2.65
C PHE A 169 19.23 -7.15 -2.56
N GLN A 170 18.50 -7.05 -1.47
CA GLN A 170 17.37 -7.89 -1.13
C GLN A 170 16.28 -7.09 -0.43
N TRP A 171 15.06 -7.55 -0.62
CA TRP A 171 13.89 -7.01 0.05
C TRP A 171 13.60 -7.83 1.31
N LEU A 172 13.45 -7.16 2.46
CA LEU A 172 13.26 -7.82 3.76
C LEU A 172 11.78 -7.92 4.18
N GLY A 173 10.91 -7.07 3.64
CA GLY A 173 9.52 -6.95 4.08
C GLY A 173 9.04 -5.51 4.09
N GLY A 174 7.76 -5.27 3.77
CA GLY A 174 7.16 -3.94 3.70
C GLY A 174 8.06 -2.93 2.96
N ARG A 175 8.50 -1.90 3.69
CA ARG A 175 9.35 -0.80 3.21
C ARG A 175 10.83 -0.93 3.61
N TRP A 176 11.27 -2.14 3.91
CA TRP A 176 12.62 -2.44 4.38
C TRP A 176 13.39 -3.27 3.35
N VAL A 177 14.60 -2.85 3.06
CA VAL A 177 15.51 -3.45 2.08
C VAL A 177 16.94 -3.45 2.62
N ALA A 178 17.84 -4.19 1.99
CA ALA A 178 19.17 -4.45 2.52
C ALA A 178 20.12 -4.90 1.40
N ASP A 179 21.41 -4.69 1.52
CA ASP A 179 22.46 -5.25 0.63
C ASP A 179 23.33 -6.31 1.34
N THR A 180 24.65 -6.23 1.47
CA THR A 180 25.45 -7.02 2.44
C THR A 180 25.92 -6.20 3.64
N ARG A 181 25.83 -4.87 3.56
CA ARG A 181 26.48 -3.91 4.46
C ARG A 181 25.49 -3.19 5.36
N HIS A 182 24.33 -2.82 4.83
CA HIS A 182 23.38 -1.92 5.49
C HIS A 182 21.94 -2.40 5.37
N VAL A 183 21.12 -2.10 6.38
CA VAL A 183 19.66 -2.11 6.22
C VAL A 183 19.23 -0.70 5.83
N TYR A 184 18.23 -0.60 4.95
CA TYR A 184 17.65 0.65 4.52
C TYR A 184 16.14 0.68 4.73
N GLY A 185 15.62 1.83 5.12
CA GLY A 185 14.19 2.10 5.14
C GLY A 185 13.77 2.98 3.95
N GLN A 186 12.62 2.70 3.35
CA GLN A 186 12.00 3.54 2.33
C GLN A 186 11.12 4.61 3.01
N GLY A 187 11.62 5.84 3.03
CA GLY A 187 10.87 7.03 3.43
C GLY A 187 9.96 7.55 2.31
N GLN A 188 8.99 8.38 2.68
CA GLN A 188 8.06 9.02 1.75
C GLN A 188 7.86 10.50 2.14
N LEU A 189 7.94 11.39 1.16
CA LEU A 189 7.55 12.79 1.26
C LEU A 189 6.28 13.04 0.44
N GLY A 190 5.37 13.85 0.98
CA GLY A 190 4.13 14.21 0.29
C GLY A 190 3.05 13.11 0.32
N ALA A 191 1.78 13.56 0.42
CA ALA A 191 0.62 12.67 0.41
C ALA A 191 0.06 12.47 -1.01
N ALA A 192 -0.20 13.57 -1.75
CA ALA A 192 -0.83 13.51 -3.07
C ALA A 192 0.11 13.09 -4.21
N ARG A 193 1.41 13.38 -4.07
CA ARG A 193 2.46 13.01 -5.02
C ARG A 193 3.65 12.47 -4.21
N PRO A 194 3.65 11.17 -3.87
CA PRO A 194 4.68 10.60 -3.02
C PRO A 194 6.03 10.63 -3.73
N GLN A 195 7.03 11.21 -3.06
CA GLN A 195 8.43 11.07 -3.43
C GLN A 195 9.07 10.09 -2.45
N TYR A 196 9.68 9.03 -2.97
CA TYR A 196 10.35 8.02 -2.17
C TYR A 196 11.84 8.34 -2.06
N TYR A 197 12.40 8.08 -0.88
CA TYR A 197 13.83 8.16 -0.63
C TYR A 197 14.21 7.01 0.30
N TRP A 198 15.50 6.69 0.36
CA TRP A 198 16.02 5.64 1.21
C TRP A 198 17.01 6.23 2.20
N TYR A 199 17.11 5.61 3.36
CA TYR A 199 18.08 6.00 4.37
C TYR A 199 18.66 4.75 5.01
N VAL A 200 19.93 4.81 5.40
CA VAL A 200 20.59 3.74 6.16
C VAL A 200 19.99 3.71 7.56
N VAL A 201 19.61 2.52 8.02
CA VAL A 201 19.16 2.30 9.40
C VAL A 201 20.41 2.17 10.28
N ASP A 202 20.75 3.24 10.97
CA ASP A 202 21.96 3.30 11.79
C ASP A 202 21.97 2.21 12.88
N GLY A 203 23.05 1.43 12.89
CA GLY A 203 23.29 0.39 13.91
C GLY A 203 22.33 -0.80 13.83
N ALA A 204 21.64 -1.01 12.72
CA ALA A 204 20.84 -2.22 12.51
C ALA A 204 21.72 -3.47 12.49
N ASP A 205 21.40 -4.45 13.34
CA ASP A 205 21.92 -5.80 13.22
C ASP A 205 21.24 -6.48 12.04
N ARG A 206 21.99 -6.56 10.95
CA ARG A 206 21.49 -7.11 9.71
C ARG A 206 21.08 -8.58 9.83
N ALA A 207 21.82 -9.37 10.59
CA ALA A 207 21.63 -10.82 10.60
C ALA A 207 20.30 -11.23 11.25
N SER A 208 19.78 -10.38 12.14
CA SER A 208 18.54 -10.61 12.87
C SER A 208 17.41 -9.66 12.48
N PHE A 209 17.61 -8.80 11.46
CA PHE A 209 16.62 -7.79 11.07
C PHE A 209 15.36 -8.43 10.49
N GLU A 210 14.23 -8.11 11.10
CA GLU A 210 12.90 -8.58 10.76
C GLU A 210 11.98 -7.40 10.49
N ALA A 211 11.47 -7.33 9.25
CA ALA A 211 10.43 -6.38 8.88
C ALA A 211 9.07 -6.87 9.40
N LEU A 212 8.49 -6.15 10.37
CA LEU A 212 7.23 -6.55 11.00
C LEU A 212 6.00 -6.06 10.21
N ASN A 213 6.08 -4.84 9.65
CA ASN A 213 5.07 -4.32 8.72
C ASN A 213 5.64 -3.17 7.86
N LEU A 214 4.77 -2.39 7.23
CA LEU A 214 5.15 -1.22 6.42
C LEU A 214 5.90 -0.11 7.19
N ARG A 215 5.86 -0.12 8.52
CA ARG A 215 6.32 0.98 9.37
C ARG A 215 7.27 0.58 10.47
N TYR A 216 7.20 -0.66 10.93
CA TYR A 216 8.00 -1.17 12.02
C TYR A 216 8.85 -2.35 11.58
N ALA A 217 10.00 -2.45 12.21
CA ALA A 217 10.91 -3.58 12.12
C ALA A 217 11.58 -3.77 13.48
N ARG A 218 12.30 -4.86 13.65
CA ARG A 218 13.16 -5.11 14.80
C ARG A 218 14.39 -5.88 14.39
N ASP A 219 15.40 -5.86 15.24
CA ASP A 219 16.51 -6.80 15.21
C ASP A 219 16.75 -7.33 16.64
N ALA A 220 17.87 -8.02 16.85
CA ALA A 220 18.22 -8.59 18.15
C ALA A 220 18.39 -7.52 19.25
N HIS A 221 18.60 -6.25 18.92
CA HIS A 221 19.01 -5.19 19.85
C HIS A 221 18.03 -4.02 19.93
N HIS A 222 17.32 -3.71 18.85
CA HIS A 222 16.41 -2.58 18.77
C HIS A 222 15.13 -2.90 17.99
N ALA A 223 14.12 -2.08 18.19
CA ALA A 223 13.02 -1.92 17.25
C ALA A 223 13.20 -0.63 16.45
N TYR A 224 12.53 -0.52 15.32
CA TYR A 224 12.66 0.60 14.40
C TYR A 224 11.29 1.07 13.95
N TYR A 225 11.20 2.38 13.71
CA TYR A 225 10.11 2.99 12.97
C TYR A 225 10.66 3.63 11.70
N ILE A 226 9.90 3.54 10.60
CA ILE A 226 10.25 3.86 9.20
C ILE A 226 10.69 5.30 8.91
N THR A 227 10.79 6.15 9.92
CA THR A 227 11.44 7.47 9.83
C THR A 227 12.90 7.43 10.28
N GLY A 228 13.51 6.25 10.35
CA GLY A 228 14.84 6.01 10.92
C GLY A 228 14.89 6.08 12.44
N LYS A 229 13.75 6.11 13.11
CA LYS A 229 13.71 6.22 14.57
C LYS A 229 14.01 4.85 15.20
N THR A 230 15.11 4.77 15.94
CA THR A 230 15.40 3.64 16.83
C THR A 230 14.52 3.70 18.07
N ILE A 231 13.87 2.57 18.36
CA ILE A 231 13.05 2.34 19.54
C ILE A 231 13.79 1.37 20.45
N ARG A 232 14.21 1.87 21.61
CA ARG A 232 14.86 1.05 22.64
C ARG A 232 13.80 0.25 23.39
N SER A 233 13.84 -1.07 23.20
CA SER A 233 13.04 -2.04 23.95
C SER A 233 13.97 -2.89 24.81
N LYS A 234 13.57 -3.23 26.04
CA LYS A 234 14.38 -4.10 26.92
C LYS A 234 14.36 -5.56 26.46
N GLN A 235 13.28 -5.96 25.79
CA GLN A 235 13.08 -7.29 25.23
C GLN A 235 12.55 -7.14 23.81
N THR A 236 13.45 -6.95 22.86
CA THR A 236 13.13 -6.76 21.45
C THR A 236 12.34 -7.92 20.84
N SER A 237 12.55 -9.13 21.33
CA SER A 237 11.78 -10.32 20.96
C SER A 237 10.28 -10.21 21.26
N SER A 238 9.87 -9.35 22.21
CA SER A 238 8.47 -9.05 22.51
C SER A 238 7.87 -7.96 21.64
N PHE A 239 8.69 -7.25 20.86
CA PHE A 239 8.22 -6.13 20.06
C PHE A 239 7.37 -6.66 18.89
N GLU A 240 6.09 -6.31 18.88
CA GLU A 240 5.10 -6.83 17.93
C GLU A 240 4.15 -5.73 17.44
N ILE A 241 3.45 -6.03 16.35
CA ILE A 241 2.42 -5.15 15.80
C ILE A 241 1.12 -5.35 16.55
N VAL A 242 0.49 -4.26 16.98
CA VAL A 242 -0.91 -4.30 17.43
C VAL A 242 -1.78 -4.13 16.18
N PRO A 243 -2.58 -5.12 15.76
CA PRO A 243 -3.34 -5.03 14.51
C PRO A 243 -4.41 -3.94 14.60
N GLU A 244 -4.50 -3.08 13.59
CA GLU A 244 -5.71 -2.28 13.37
C GLU A 244 -6.89 -3.19 13.01
N LEU A 245 -8.13 -2.72 13.18
CA LEU A 245 -9.32 -3.49 12.82
C LEU A 245 -10.10 -2.78 11.72
N ARG A 246 -10.23 -3.43 10.56
CA ARG A 246 -11.16 -3.03 9.52
C ARG A 246 -12.54 -3.57 9.85
N LEU A 247 -13.50 -2.66 10.05
CA LEU A 247 -14.90 -3.00 10.21
C LEU A 247 -15.56 -3.05 8.83
N ASN A 248 -15.75 -4.25 8.28
CA ASN A 248 -16.35 -4.44 6.96
C ASN A 248 -17.84 -4.75 7.09
N TYR A 249 -18.67 -3.73 6.91
CA TYR A 249 -20.12 -3.83 7.02
C TYR A 249 -20.78 -4.56 5.83
N ARG A 250 -20.06 -4.79 4.71
CA ARG A 250 -20.62 -5.46 3.53
C ARG A 250 -20.72 -6.97 3.71
N ASP A 251 -19.71 -7.58 4.32
CA ASP A 251 -19.63 -9.03 4.55
C ASP A 251 -19.62 -9.41 6.04
N VAL A 252 -19.83 -8.43 6.93
CA VAL A 252 -20.01 -8.62 8.37
C VAL A 252 -18.74 -9.13 9.06
N THR A 253 -17.57 -8.72 8.57
CA THR A 253 -16.26 -9.17 9.08
C THR A 253 -15.51 -8.07 9.84
N GLN A 254 -14.65 -8.50 10.78
CA GLN A 254 -13.68 -7.66 11.48
C GLN A 254 -12.28 -8.15 11.12
N ASP A 255 -11.62 -7.47 10.19
CA ASP A 255 -10.34 -7.95 9.66
C ASP A 255 -9.16 -7.30 10.38
N PRO A 256 -8.27 -8.09 11.01
CA PRO A 256 -7.01 -7.58 11.55
C PRO A 256 -6.08 -7.08 10.43
N LEU A 257 -5.63 -5.84 10.55
CA LEU A 257 -4.76 -5.15 9.59
C LEU A 257 -3.35 -4.98 10.17
N VAL A 258 -2.56 -6.06 10.20
CA VAL A 258 -1.15 -6.02 10.68
C VAL A 258 -0.28 -5.17 9.77
N LYS A 259 -0.39 -5.40 8.46
CA LYS A 259 0.49 -4.82 7.42
C LYS A 259 0.48 -3.28 7.40
N VAL A 260 -0.69 -2.68 7.57
CA VAL A 260 -0.87 -1.22 7.56
C VAL A 260 -0.99 -0.62 8.94
N SER A 261 -0.87 -1.41 10.01
CA SER A 261 -1.01 -0.89 11.37
C SER A 261 0.02 0.20 11.68
N VAL A 262 -0.45 1.26 12.33
CA VAL A 262 0.40 2.33 12.87
C VAL A 262 0.77 2.09 14.34
N PHE A 263 0.27 1.01 14.93
CA PHE A 263 0.52 0.63 16.32
C PHE A 263 1.47 -0.56 16.44
N ALA A 264 2.32 -0.50 17.46
CA ALA A 264 3.17 -1.60 17.90
C ALA A 264 3.23 -1.60 19.43
N ARG A 265 3.71 -2.67 20.04
CA ARG A 265 3.97 -2.72 21.48
C ARG A 265 5.17 -3.60 21.80
N ASP A 266 5.75 -3.38 22.95
CA ASP A 266 6.58 -4.35 23.65
C ASP A 266 5.98 -4.60 25.04
N LEU A 267 6.69 -5.32 25.92
CA LEU A 267 6.21 -5.57 27.29
C LEU A 267 6.06 -4.31 28.15
N ASP A 268 6.74 -3.21 27.82
CA ASP A 268 6.76 -2.00 28.65
C ASP A 268 5.84 -0.89 28.09
N TYR A 269 5.65 -0.81 26.78
CA TYR A 269 5.00 0.33 26.12
C TYR A 269 4.19 -0.04 24.88
N VAL A 270 3.14 0.75 24.65
CA VAL A 270 2.47 0.87 23.35
C VAL A 270 3.07 2.02 22.56
N TYR A 271 3.24 1.83 21.25
CA TYR A 271 3.75 2.82 20.31
C TYR A 271 2.70 3.14 19.24
N PHE A 272 2.54 4.42 18.96
CA PHE A 272 1.67 4.98 17.93
C PHE A 272 2.52 5.89 17.03
N TYR A 273 2.62 5.57 15.74
CA TYR A 273 3.54 6.22 14.80
C TYR A 273 4.99 6.33 15.33
N GLY A 274 5.49 5.27 15.96
CA GLY A 274 6.83 5.19 16.55
C GLY A 274 7.02 5.99 17.83
N ALA A 275 6.00 6.71 18.32
CA ALA A 275 6.04 7.43 19.59
C ALA A 275 5.33 6.63 20.68
N ARG A 276 5.83 6.68 21.92
CA ARG A 276 5.16 6.03 23.06
C ARG A 276 3.80 6.67 23.29
N LEU A 277 2.75 5.85 23.32
CA LEU A 277 1.42 6.25 23.76
C LEU A 277 1.42 6.29 25.29
N ARG A 278 1.55 7.49 25.86
CA ARG A 278 1.70 7.66 27.32
C ARG A 278 0.47 7.16 28.06
N GLY A 279 0.69 6.39 29.12
CA GLY A 279 -0.36 5.87 29.99
C GLY A 279 -1.01 4.56 29.52
N ALA A 280 -0.74 4.14 28.28
CA ALA A 280 -1.29 2.89 27.77
C ALA A 280 -0.60 1.67 28.38
N ASP A 281 -1.40 0.72 28.85
CA ASP A 281 -0.98 -0.59 29.32
C ASP A 281 -0.82 -1.55 28.13
N PRO A 282 0.42 -1.94 27.77
CA PRO A 282 0.66 -2.82 26.63
C PRO A 282 0.00 -4.20 26.77
N ALA A 283 -0.19 -4.70 27.99
CA ALA A 283 -0.73 -6.03 28.22
C ALA A 283 -2.21 -6.13 27.82
N THR A 284 -2.97 -5.05 28.00
CA THR A 284 -4.42 -5.01 27.76
C THR A 284 -4.83 -4.13 26.59
N PHE A 285 -3.91 -3.37 26.01
CA PHE A 285 -4.18 -2.49 24.86
C PHE A 285 -4.63 -3.26 23.62
N ARG A 286 -5.71 -2.78 23.00
CA ARG A 286 -6.26 -3.29 21.74
C ARG A 286 -6.99 -2.20 20.96
N ILE A 287 -7.00 -2.35 19.65
CA ILE A 287 -7.76 -1.52 18.73
C ILE A 287 -9.15 -2.13 18.59
N LEU A 288 -10.19 -1.28 18.58
CA LEU A 288 -11.59 -1.69 18.47
C LEU A 288 -12.16 -1.49 17.06
N GLY A 289 -11.50 -0.64 16.24
CA GLY A 289 -12.00 -0.21 14.93
C GLY A 289 -12.59 1.21 15.01
N GLY A 290 -12.91 1.79 13.84
CA GLY A 290 -13.54 3.12 13.76
C GLY A 290 -12.75 4.25 14.44
N GLY A 291 -11.41 4.16 14.45
CA GLY A 291 -10.56 5.15 15.12
C GLY A 291 -10.41 4.96 16.63
N TYR A 292 -11.02 3.94 17.24
CA TYR A 292 -10.98 3.72 18.69
C TYR A 292 -10.04 2.60 19.12
N SER A 293 -9.45 2.79 20.30
CA SER A 293 -8.67 1.78 21.02
C SER A 293 -8.90 1.91 22.52
N ARG A 294 -8.62 0.85 23.26
CA ARG A 294 -8.66 0.87 24.73
C ARG A 294 -7.65 -0.08 25.33
N ASP A 295 -7.34 0.16 26.58
CA ASP A 295 -6.74 -0.82 27.48
C ASP A 295 -7.70 -1.05 28.67
N ALA A 296 -7.22 -1.61 29.78
CA ALA A 296 -8.04 -1.86 30.96
C ALA A 296 -8.53 -0.59 31.68
N THR A 297 -7.89 0.57 31.48
CA THR A 297 -8.09 1.79 32.27
C THR A 297 -8.37 3.05 31.45
N GLN A 298 -8.01 3.05 30.16
CA GLN A 298 -8.07 4.20 29.28
C GLN A 298 -8.64 3.82 27.91
N ALA A 299 -9.27 4.81 27.26
CA ALA A 299 -9.78 4.71 25.90
C ALA A 299 -9.31 5.91 25.08
N TRP A 300 -9.02 5.70 23.80
CA TRP A 300 -8.50 6.72 22.90
C TRP A 300 -9.27 6.75 21.59
N TYR A 301 -9.25 7.93 20.97
CA TYR A 301 -9.64 8.14 19.59
C TYR A 301 -8.42 8.64 18.80
N HIS A 302 -7.84 7.78 17.97
CA HIS A 302 -6.51 8.01 17.40
C HIS A 302 -6.51 8.86 16.13
N ASP A 303 -7.63 8.99 15.42
CA ASP A 303 -7.78 9.92 14.28
C ASP A 303 -7.57 11.37 14.72
N ALA A 304 -8.03 11.71 15.93
CA ALA A 304 -7.76 13.00 16.57
C ALA A 304 -6.61 12.95 17.60
N LYS A 305 -5.85 11.85 17.66
CA LYS A 305 -4.73 11.60 18.60
C LYS A 305 -5.07 11.94 20.07
N ARG A 306 -6.25 11.50 20.53
CA ARG A 306 -6.85 11.98 21.78
C ARG A 306 -7.11 10.85 22.78
N LEU A 307 -6.81 11.10 24.06
CA LEU A 307 -7.34 10.34 25.20
C LEU A 307 -8.78 10.78 25.50
N ILE A 308 -9.69 9.83 25.68
CA ILE A 308 -11.09 10.11 26.00
C ILE A 308 -11.25 10.20 27.52
N GLU A 309 -11.21 11.42 28.04
CA GLU A 309 -11.25 11.66 29.48
C GLU A 309 -12.59 11.22 30.12
N GLY A 310 -12.49 10.50 31.23
CA GLY A 310 -13.63 9.99 31.99
C GLY A 310 -14.42 8.87 31.28
N ALA A 311 -13.87 8.26 30.23
CA ALA A 311 -14.44 7.05 29.67
C ALA A 311 -14.32 5.87 30.64
N ASP A 312 -15.35 5.04 30.73
CA ASP A 312 -15.27 3.74 31.39
C ASP A 312 -14.63 2.73 30.43
N ALA A 313 -13.30 2.72 30.41
CA ALA A 313 -12.50 1.87 29.52
C ALA A 313 -12.86 0.38 29.63
N ALA A 314 -13.22 -0.11 30.83
CA ALA A 314 -13.57 -1.51 31.05
C ALA A 314 -14.82 -1.94 30.26
N THR A 315 -15.77 -1.02 30.07
CA THR A 315 -17.01 -1.29 29.30
C THR A 315 -17.02 -0.70 27.89
N PHE A 316 -16.05 0.18 27.57
CA PHE A 316 -15.92 0.87 26.29
C PHE A 316 -15.93 -0.07 25.07
N ARG A 317 -16.80 0.23 24.10
CA ARG A 317 -17.02 -0.59 22.89
C ARG A 317 -17.43 0.25 21.70
N VAL A 318 -17.21 -0.31 20.51
CA VAL A 318 -17.72 0.23 19.24
C VAL A 318 -18.75 -0.73 18.67
N PRO A 319 -19.83 -0.25 18.03
CA PRO A 319 -20.69 -1.09 17.21
C PRO A 319 -19.90 -1.71 16.06
N VAL A 320 -19.93 -3.03 15.97
CA VAL A 320 -19.18 -3.80 14.96
C VAL A 320 -20.10 -4.28 13.83
N PRO A 321 -19.56 -4.72 12.68
CA PRO A 321 -20.36 -5.26 11.60
C PRO A 321 -21.31 -6.36 12.09
N GLY A 322 -22.58 -6.27 11.67
CA GLY A 322 -23.66 -7.16 12.10
C GLY A 322 -24.50 -6.61 13.25
N GLU A 323 -24.00 -5.60 13.95
CA GLU A 323 -24.74 -4.88 14.99
C GLU A 323 -25.40 -3.62 14.38
N PRO A 324 -26.60 -3.23 14.87
CA PRO A 324 -27.19 -1.97 14.45
C PRO A 324 -26.27 -0.80 14.81
N SER A 325 -25.80 -0.08 13.79
CA SER A 325 -25.03 1.13 14.01
C SER A 325 -25.97 2.28 14.38
N PRO A 326 -25.69 3.04 15.45
CA PRO A 326 -26.29 4.36 15.59
C PRO A 326 -25.85 5.17 14.36
N ARG A 327 -26.71 6.05 13.84
CA ARG A 327 -26.47 6.82 12.61
C ARG A 327 -25.47 7.96 12.83
N MET A 328 -24.40 7.67 13.55
CA MET A 328 -23.34 8.57 13.94
C MET A 328 -22.03 8.11 13.32
N ARG A 329 -21.25 9.08 12.86
CA ARG A 329 -19.90 8.83 12.38
C ARG A 329 -19.00 8.43 13.55
N ASP A 330 -18.13 7.44 13.33
CA ASP A 330 -17.06 7.03 14.26
C ASP A 330 -17.55 7.02 15.71
N CYS A 331 -18.49 6.11 16.00
CA CYS A 331 -19.19 6.08 17.26
C CYS A 331 -18.69 4.98 18.21
N ALA A 332 -18.78 5.27 19.50
CA ALA A 332 -18.48 4.34 20.58
C ALA A 332 -19.43 4.58 21.76
N THR A 333 -19.50 3.62 22.68
CA THR A 333 -20.22 3.77 23.94
C THR A 333 -19.49 3.04 25.05
N ASP A 334 -19.64 3.53 26.26
CA ASP A 334 -19.37 2.79 27.49
C ASP A 334 -20.62 2.80 28.37
N ARG A 335 -20.51 2.27 29.59
CA ARG A 335 -21.63 2.21 30.53
C ARG A 335 -22.18 3.60 30.87
N LEU A 336 -21.34 4.63 30.86
CA LEU A 336 -21.66 5.97 31.34
C LEU A 336 -22.29 6.85 30.26
N ARG A 337 -21.87 6.70 28.99
CA ARG A 337 -22.33 7.53 27.86
C ARG A 337 -21.87 6.99 26.51
N CYS A 338 -22.34 7.64 25.44
CA CYS A 338 -21.84 7.44 24.09
C CYS A 338 -20.90 8.56 23.62
N TYR A 339 -20.22 8.29 22.52
CA TYR A 339 -19.15 9.09 21.94
C TYR A 339 -19.30 9.15 20.42
N SER A 340 -18.90 10.28 19.84
CA SER A 340 -18.77 10.51 18.41
C SER A 340 -17.45 11.23 18.15
N GLU A 341 -16.61 10.68 17.27
CA GLU A 341 -15.25 11.18 16.98
C GLU A 341 -14.42 11.48 18.25
N GLY A 342 -14.52 10.59 19.25
CA GLY A 342 -13.85 10.70 20.54
C GLY A 342 -14.37 11.80 21.47
N LYS A 343 -15.52 12.41 21.17
CA LYS A 343 -16.16 13.41 22.03
C LYS A 343 -17.36 12.79 22.75
N PRO A 344 -17.52 12.99 24.08
CA PRO A 344 -18.70 12.53 24.78
C PRO A 344 -19.95 13.23 24.23
N GLN A 345 -21.03 12.47 24.10
CA GLN A 345 -22.34 12.97 23.68
C GLN A 345 -23.29 13.02 24.88
N ASP A 346 -24.37 13.80 24.74
CA ASP A 346 -25.46 13.82 25.70
C ASP A 346 -26.29 12.53 25.60
N PRO A 347 -26.40 11.74 26.68
CA PRO A 347 -27.25 10.55 26.75
C PRO A 347 -28.69 10.80 26.29
N ALA A 348 -29.32 11.87 26.76
CA ALA A 348 -30.73 12.15 26.46
C ALA A 348 -30.94 12.46 24.97
N ALA A 349 -30.04 13.25 24.37
CA ALA A 349 -30.08 13.57 22.95
C ALA A 349 -29.77 12.36 22.05
N SER A 350 -28.98 11.41 22.54
CA SER A 350 -28.50 10.25 21.77
C SER A 350 -29.36 8.99 21.95
N PHE A 351 -30.36 9.03 22.83
CA PHE A 351 -31.17 7.87 23.22
C PHE A 351 -31.81 7.14 22.03
N ASP A 352 -32.43 7.89 21.12
CA ASP A 352 -33.16 7.33 19.99
C ASP A 352 -32.21 6.74 18.93
N ASP A 353 -31.06 7.38 18.71
CA ASP A 353 -30.04 6.89 17.77
C ASP A 353 -29.41 5.57 18.23
N TRP A 354 -29.24 5.38 19.53
CA TRP A 354 -28.65 4.15 20.11
C TRP A 354 -29.67 3.06 20.42
N ARG A 355 -30.97 3.33 20.33
CA ARG A 355 -32.03 2.35 20.63
C ARG A 355 -31.84 1.02 19.87
N PRO A 356 -31.63 0.99 18.54
CA PRO A 356 -31.48 -0.28 17.82
C PRO A 356 -30.29 -1.10 18.33
N PHE A 357 -29.21 -0.45 18.74
CA PHE A 357 -28.03 -1.12 19.28
C PHE A 357 -28.33 -1.76 20.63
N PHE A 358 -28.94 -1.04 21.58
CA PHE A 358 -29.25 -1.59 22.90
C PHE A 358 -30.37 -2.64 22.86
N GLU A 359 -31.36 -2.49 21.99
CA GLU A 359 -32.39 -3.51 21.76
C GLU A 359 -31.81 -4.79 21.14
N PHE A 360 -30.75 -4.67 20.32
CA PHE A 360 -30.01 -5.82 19.81
C PHE A 360 -29.10 -6.45 20.88
N ARG A 361 -28.43 -5.64 21.70
CA ARG A 361 -27.49 -6.05 22.76
C ARG A 361 -28.18 -6.21 24.12
N THR A 362 -29.19 -7.07 24.17
CA THR A 362 -30.03 -7.32 25.37
C THR A 362 -29.26 -7.83 26.59
N GLU A 363 -28.03 -8.31 26.42
CA GLU A 363 -27.17 -8.71 27.52
C GLU A 363 -26.61 -7.52 28.32
N LEU A 364 -26.64 -6.31 27.75
CA LEU A 364 -26.22 -5.09 28.42
C LEU A 364 -27.30 -4.62 29.38
N LYS A 365 -26.92 -4.34 30.62
CA LYS A 365 -27.80 -3.89 31.69
C LYS A 365 -27.11 -2.82 32.50
N ASP A 366 -27.91 -1.88 33.00
CA ASP A 366 -27.43 -0.76 33.83
C ASP A 366 -26.41 0.12 33.09
N TRP A 367 -26.76 0.48 31.85
CA TRP A 367 -26.05 1.47 31.03
C TRP A 367 -26.87 2.75 31.00
N TRP A 368 -26.23 3.87 30.69
CA TRP A 368 -26.86 5.18 30.50
C TRP A 368 -28.16 5.11 29.70
N TRP A 369 -28.21 4.27 28.65
CA TRP A 369 -29.40 4.12 27.82
C TRP A 369 -30.58 3.53 28.59
N HIS A 370 -30.34 2.55 29.47
CA HIS A 370 -31.38 1.97 30.31
C HIS A 370 -31.84 2.93 31.42
N GLU A 371 -30.95 3.79 31.90
CA GLU A 371 -31.31 4.87 32.83
C GLU A 371 -32.21 5.90 32.14
N GLU A 372 -31.82 6.36 30.95
CA GLU A 372 -32.65 7.25 30.12
C GLU A 372 -34.02 6.64 29.79
N ALA A 373 -34.08 5.33 29.50
CA ALA A 373 -35.35 4.64 29.26
C ALA A 373 -36.28 4.61 30.48
N ARG A 374 -35.74 4.61 31.71
CA ARG A 374 -36.54 4.66 32.95
C ARG A 374 -37.01 6.07 33.31
N ASN A 375 -36.30 7.08 32.81
CA ASN A 375 -36.60 8.50 33.08
C ASN A 375 -37.59 9.10 32.07
N ARG A 376 -37.91 8.36 31.00
CA ARG A 376 -38.95 8.67 30.00
C ARG A 376 -40.22 7.89 30.28
#